data_AF-A0A950N1N0-F1
#
_entry.id   AF-A0A950N1N0-F1
#
_cell.length_a   1.000
_cell.length_b   1.000
_cell.length_c   1.000
_cell.angle_alpha   90.00
_cell.angle_beta   90.00
_cell.angle_gamma   90.00
#
_symmetry.space_group_name_H-M   'P 1'
#
loop_
_entity.id
_entity.type
_entity.pdbx_description
1 polymer ?
#
loop_
_entity_poly.entity_id
_entity_poly.type
_entity_poly.pdbx_seq_one_letter_code
_entity_poly.pdbx_strand_id
1 'polypeptide(L)'
;MTEDDLVRRAVAALKRRFPAPPTAAVVLGSGLGDLDLGAARAELVYSRIPGFPRVRVAGHPGRLSLIGQTAILRGRVHYYEGWSMDEVVRPVRVLAGLGIRRIVLTNAAG
;
A
#
# COMPACT_ATOMS: atom_id res chain seq x y z
N MET A 1 13.52 -15.45 -6.59
CA MET A 1 12.36 -15.31 -5.68
C MET A 1 11.19 -14.90 -6.55
N THR A 2 10.07 -15.63 -6.50
CA THR A 2 8.92 -15.37 -7.37
C THR A 2 8.12 -14.17 -6.87
N GLU A 3 7.24 -13.62 -7.70
CA GLU A 3 6.31 -12.56 -7.28
C GLU A 3 5.42 -13.04 -6.11
N ASP A 4 4.94 -14.28 -6.19
CA ASP A 4 4.13 -14.86 -5.12
C ASP A 4 4.89 -15.00 -3.80
N ASP A 5 6.20 -15.30 -3.84
CA ASP A 5 7.04 -15.29 -2.65
C ASP A 5 7.14 -13.90 -2.02
N LEU A 6 7.27 -12.85 -2.84
CA LEU A 6 7.31 -11.47 -2.37
C LEU A 6 5.99 -11.09 -1.70
N VAL A 7 4.86 -11.41 -2.32
CA VAL A 7 3.52 -11.17 -1.75
C VAL A 7 3.36 -11.91 -0.43
N ARG A 8 3.69 -13.21 -0.36
CA ARG A 8 3.59 -14.00 0.88
C ARG A 8 4.46 -13.43 2.01
N ARG A 9 5.70 -13.02 1.71
CA ARG A 9 6.61 -12.42 2.68
C ARG A 9 6.09 -11.09 3.22
N ALA A 10 5.57 -10.24 2.34
CA ALA A 10 4.95 -8.97 2.72
C ALA A 10 3.73 -9.19 3.62
N VAL A 11 2.83 -10.08 3.23
CA VAL A 11 1.64 -10.45 4.02
C VAL A 11 2.04 -10.94 5.41
N ALA A 12 3.01 -11.85 5.51
CA ALA A 12 3.49 -12.37 6.79
C ALA A 12 4.10 -11.27 7.67
N ALA A 13 4.89 -10.35 7.08
CA ALA A 13 5.45 -9.22 7.79
C ALA A 13 4.37 -8.27 8.34
N LEU A 14 3.35 -7.98 7.53
CA LEU A 14 2.25 -7.10 7.93
C LEU A 14 1.34 -7.74 8.96
N LYS A 15 1.03 -9.04 8.87
CA LYS A 15 0.25 -9.76 9.90
C LYS A 15 0.90 -9.71 11.27
N ARG A 16 2.24 -9.83 11.35
CA ARG A 16 2.98 -9.69 12.61
C ARG A 16 2.91 -8.26 13.16
N ARG A 17 2.93 -7.25 12.30
CA ARG A 17 2.89 -5.84 12.71
C ARG A 17 1.48 -5.36 13.04
N PHE A 18 0.46 -5.99 12.46
CA PHE A 18 -0.95 -5.60 12.54
C PHE A 18 -1.81 -6.77 13.03
N PRO A 19 -1.86 -7.02 14.36
CA PRO A 19 -2.60 -8.17 14.92
C PRO A 19 -4.10 -8.14 14.61
N ALA A 20 -4.68 -6.94 14.56
CA ALA A 20 -6.02 -6.71 14.03
C ALA A 20 -5.91 -6.32 12.54
N PRO A 21 -6.25 -7.19 11.59
CA PRO A 21 -6.12 -6.88 10.18
C PRO A 21 -7.18 -5.85 9.73
N PRO A 22 -6.83 -4.95 8.79
CA PRO A 22 -7.80 -4.08 8.14
C PRO A 22 -8.81 -4.86 7.31
N THR A 23 -10.03 -4.33 7.15
CA THR A 23 -11.13 -4.94 6.37
C THR A 23 -11.43 -4.23 5.06
N ALA A 24 -10.86 -3.04 4.86
CA ALA A 24 -10.96 -2.24 3.64
C ALA A 24 -9.61 -1.55 3.35
N ALA A 25 -9.43 -1.10 2.12
CA ALA A 25 -8.27 -0.32 1.71
C ALA A 25 -8.63 0.92 0.89
N VAL A 26 -7.77 1.92 0.96
CA VAL A 26 -7.76 3.10 0.10
C VAL A 26 -6.36 3.29 -0.47
N VAL A 27 -6.25 3.55 -1.77
CA VAL A 27 -5.00 3.89 -2.43
C VAL A 27 -5.06 5.35 -2.85
N LEU A 28 -4.22 6.19 -2.23
CA LEU A 28 -4.17 7.62 -2.50
C LEU A 28 -3.27 7.91 -3.70
N GLY A 29 -3.87 8.48 -4.74
CA GLY A 29 -3.18 9.01 -5.92
C GLY A 29 -2.52 10.37 -5.68
N SER A 30 -2.01 10.94 -6.77
CA SER A 30 -1.33 12.24 -6.77
C SER A 30 -2.22 13.35 -6.20
N GLY A 31 -1.63 14.25 -5.41
CA GLY A 31 -2.34 15.34 -4.72
C GLY A 31 -3.09 14.94 -3.45
N LEU A 32 -3.19 13.63 -3.14
CA LEU A 32 -3.93 13.12 -1.98
C LEU A 32 -3.03 12.52 -0.89
N GLY A 33 -1.71 12.46 -1.09
CA GLY A 33 -0.77 11.78 -0.19
C GLY A 33 -0.79 12.31 1.25
N ASP A 34 -0.96 13.62 1.39
CA ASP A 34 -0.93 14.35 2.67
C ASP A 34 -2.32 14.62 3.26
N LEU A 35 -3.36 14.00 2.68
CA LEU A 35 -4.73 14.14 3.20
C LEU A 35 -4.79 13.64 4.64
N ASP A 36 -5.24 14.52 5.55
CA ASP A 36 -5.54 14.13 6.92
C ASP A 36 -6.80 13.27 6.93
N LEU A 37 -6.63 12.02 7.38
CA LEU A 37 -7.68 11.01 7.46
C LEU A 37 -7.91 10.58 8.91
N GLY A 38 -7.35 11.32 9.87
CA GLY A 38 -7.38 11.01 11.29
C GLY A 38 -6.17 10.22 11.77
N ALA A 39 -6.16 9.93 13.08
CA ALA A 39 -5.04 9.29 13.75
C ALA A 39 -4.83 7.84 13.28
N ALA A 40 -3.62 7.57 12.78
CA ALA A 40 -3.20 6.21 12.44
C ALA A 40 -2.83 5.45 13.71
N ARG A 41 -3.42 4.27 13.90
CA ARG A 41 -3.00 3.35 14.98
C ARG A 41 -1.70 2.63 14.67
N ALA A 42 -1.29 2.60 13.41
CA ALA A 42 0.01 2.09 12.99
C ALA A 42 0.39 2.69 11.63
N GLU A 43 1.70 2.86 11.41
CA GLU A 43 2.24 3.33 10.14
C GLU A 43 3.57 2.63 9.81
N LEU A 44 3.78 2.34 8.53
CA LEU A 44 5.00 1.77 7.98
C LEU A 44 5.39 2.48 6.69
N VAL A 45 6.67 2.83 6.56
CA VAL A 45 7.25 3.21 5.27
C VAL A 45 7.40 1.97 4.38
N TYR A 46 7.20 2.12 3.07
CA TYR A 46 7.25 1.02 2.10
C TYR A 46 8.58 0.26 2.12
N SER A 47 9.70 0.96 2.36
CA SER A 47 11.02 0.34 2.49
C SER A 47 11.14 -0.68 3.64
N ARG A 48 10.22 -0.66 4.61
CA ARG A 48 10.16 -1.64 5.71
C ARG A 48 9.23 -2.83 5.40
N ILE A 49 8.56 -2.84 4.25
CA ILE A 49 7.65 -3.91 3.84
C ILE A 49 8.35 -4.72 2.73
N PRO A 50 8.64 -6.02 2.96
CA PRO A 50 9.31 -6.84 1.96
C PRO A 50 8.62 -6.77 0.60
N GLY A 51 9.40 -6.53 -0.45
CA GLY A 51 8.88 -6.45 -1.81
C GLY A 51 8.06 -5.20 -2.11
N PHE A 52 7.79 -4.26 -1.21
CA PHE A 52 7.09 -3.05 -1.64
C PHE A 52 7.96 -2.19 -2.57
N PRO A 53 7.36 -1.54 -3.59
CA PRO A 53 8.11 -0.71 -4.50
C PRO A 53 8.56 0.58 -3.82
N ARG A 54 9.69 1.13 -4.28
CA ARG A 54 10.20 2.42 -3.79
C ARG A 54 9.55 3.55 -4.57
N VAL A 55 8.80 4.40 -3.89
CA VAL A 55 8.15 5.55 -4.52
C VAL A 55 9.17 6.64 -4.85
N ARG A 56 9.07 7.21 -6.06
CA ARG A 56 9.99 8.27 -6.55
C ARG A 56 9.29 9.57 -6.96
N VAL A 57 7.98 9.53 -7.19
CA VAL A 57 7.19 10.69 -7.63
C VAL A 57 6.87 11.62 -6.46
N ALA A 58 6.99 12.93 -6.68
CA ALA A 58 6.60 13.95 -5.73
C ALA A 58 5.12 13.83 -5.34
N GLY A 59 4.79 14.06 -4.07
CA GLY A 59 3.41 13.94 -3.56
C GLY A 59 2.96 12.50 -3.25
N HIS A 60 3.84 11.50 -3.38
CA HIS A 60 3.58 10.13 -2.95
C HIS A 60 4.53 9.76 -1.77
N PRO A 61 4.04 9.76 -0.51
CA PRO A 61 4.90 9.56 0.67
C PRO A 61 5.52 8.17 0.79
N GLY A 62 4.94 7.16 0.14
CA GLY A 62 5.40 5.77 0.23
C GLY A 62 5.16 5.18 1.62
N ARG A 63 3.94 5.35 2.14
CA ARG A 63 3.55 4.87 3.48
C ARG A 63 2.29 4.02 3.44
N LEU A 64 2.22 3.04 4.34
CA LEU A 64 1.04 2.27 4.65
C LEU A 64 0.61 2.66 6.07
N SER A 65 -0.54 3.33 6.18
CA SER A 65 -1.13 3.73 7.46
C SER A 65 -2.36 2.87 7.76
N LEU A 66 -2.60 2.52 9.01
CA LEU A 66 -3.83 1.89 9.46
C LEU A 66 -4.64 2.90 10.27
N ILE A 67 -5.82 3.25 9.76
CA ILE A 67 -6.76 4.16 10.42
C ILE A 67 -8.04 3.37 10.69
N GLY A 68 -8.36 3.17 11.96
CA GLY A 68 -9.41 2.24 12.37
C GLY A 68 -9.20 0.83 11.76
N GLN A 69 -10.15 0.40 10.92
CA GLN A 69 -10.10 -0.86 10.18
C GLN A 69 -9.70 -0.72 8.70
N THR A 70 -9.18 0.44 8.30
CA THR A 70 -8.85 0.73 6.90
C THR A 70 -7.35 0.85 6.70
N ALA A 71 -6.82 0.14 5.70
CA ALA A 71 -5.46 0.31 5.21
C ALA A 71 -5.38 1.45 4.21
N ILE A 72 -4.51 2.41 4.44
CA ILE A 72 -4.29 3.55 3.54
C ILE A 72 -2.91 3.41 2.91
N LEU A 73 -2.87 3.13 1.60
CA LEU A 73 -1.65 3.25 0.80
C LEU A 73 -1.49 4.71 0.40
N ARG A 74 -0.62 5.43 1.12
CA ARG A 74 -0.26 6.83 0.85
C ARG A 74 0.81 6.86 -0.24
N GLY A 75 0.33 6.93 -1.46
CA GLY A 75 1.15 6.92 -2.66
C GLY A 75 1.19 5.55 -3.35
N ARG A 76 1.72 5.54 -4.57
CA ARG A 76 1.83 4.37 -5.44
C ARG A 76 2.93 4.61 -6.45
N VAL A 77 3.40 3.53 -7.06
CA VAL A 77 4.27 3.60 -8.24
C VAL A 77 3.44 3.39 -9.49
N HIS A 78 3.97 3.85 -10.62
CA HIS A 78 3.32 3.83 -11.91
C HIS A 78 4.17 3.07 -12.92
N TYR A 79 3.51 2.49 -13.91
CA TYR A 79 4.18 1.79 -15.00
C TYR A 79 5.16 2.70 -15.77
N TYR A 80 4.79 3.98 -15.98
CA TYR A 80 5.64 4.95 -16.66
C TYR A 80 6.95 5.27 -15.92
N GLU A 81 7.08 4.92 -14.64
CA GLU A 81 8.34 5.07 -13.89
C GLU A 81 9.32 3.91 -14.15
N GLY A 82 8.96 2.94 -15.00
CA GLY A 82 9.79 1.79 -15.36
C GLY A 82 9.58 0.54 -14.50
N TRP A 83 8.54 0.52 -13.66
CA TRP A 83 8.18 -0.66 -12.86
C TRP A 83 7.44 -1.70 -13.70
N SER A 84 7.68 -2.97 -13.43
CA SER A 84 6.86 -4.04 -13.99
C SER A 84 5.42 -3.98 -13.49
N MET A 85 4.47 -4.56 -14.24
CA MET A 85 3.08 -4.59 -13.79
C MET A 85 2.91 -5.36 -12.47
N ASP A 86 3.70 -6.41 -12.25
CA ASP A 86 3.74 -7.12 -10.97
C ASP A 86 4.10 -6.18 -9.82
N GLU A 87 5.13 -5.36 -9.98
CA GLU A 87 5.53 -4.38 -8.96
C GLU A 87 4.48 -3.30 -8.72
N VAL A 88 3.81 -2.84 -9.77
CA VAL A 88 2.73 -1.84 -9.68
C VAL A 88 1.54 -2.39 -8.88
N VAL A 89 1.12 -3.63 -9.12
CA VAL A 89 -0.07 -4.22 -8.48
C VAL A 89 0.23 -4.95 -7.16
N ARG A 90 1.50 -5.23 -6.86
CA ARG A 90 1.92 -5.96 -5.65
C ARG A 90 1.31 -5.41 -4.35
N PRO A 91 1.29 -4.08 -4.08
CA PRO A 91 0.66 -3.58 -2.87
C PRO A 91 -0.82 -4.01 -2.74
N VAL A 92 -1.56 -4.03 -3.85
CA VAL A 92 -2.96 -4.50 -3.87
C VAL A 92 -3.05 -6.02 -3.63
N ARG A 93 -2.17 -6.81 -4.24
CA ARG A 93 -2.09 -8.27 -3.99
C ARG A 93 -1.77 -8.58 -2.53
N VAL A 94 -0.92 -7.78 -1.89
CA VAL A 94 -0.61 -7.90 -0.46
C VAL A 94 -1.82 -7.56 0.40
N LEU A 95 -2.57 -6.50 0.08
CA LEU A 95 -3.82 -6.18 0.77
C LEU A 95 -4.84 -7.32 0.64
N ALA A 96 -4.98 -7.92 -0.55
CA ALA A 96 -5.82 -9.10 -0.75
C ALA A 96 -5.36 -10.30 0.11
N GLY A 97 -4.05 -10.54 0.21
CA GLY A 97 -3.49 -11.59 1.09
C GLY A 97 -3.67 -11.32 2.59
N LEU A 98 -3.95 -10.08 2.99
CA LEU A 98 -4.39 -9.73 4.35
C LEU A 98 -5.89 -10.01 4.58
N GLY A 99 -6.64 -10.39 3.55
CA GLY A 99 -8.08 -10.67 3.61
C GLY A 99 -8.99 -9.50 3.23
N ILE A 100 -8.41 -8.38 2.74
CA ILE A 100 -9.19 -7.22 2.29
C ILE A 100 -9.89 -7.56 0.97
N ARG A 101 -11.21 -7.32 0.91
CA ARG A 101 -12.03 -7.52 -0.31
C ARG A 101 -12.64 -6.23 -0.86
N ARG A 102 -12.46 -5.12 -0.17
CA ARG A 102 -13.02 -3.79 -0.54
C ARG A 102 -11.87 -2.81 -0.67
N ILE A 103 -11.76 -2.18 -1.82
CA ILE A 103 -10.70 -1.21 -2.11
C ILE A 103 -11.29 0.02 -2.81
N VAL A 104 -10.83 1.20 -2.41
CA VAL A 104 -11.06 2.46 -3.11
C VAL A 104 -9.75 2.88 -3.77
N LEU A 105 -9.77 3.10 -5.08
CA LEU A 105 -8.63 3.58 -5.85
C LEU A 105 -8.87 5.04 -6.22
N THR A 106 -7.92 5.92 -5.90
CA THR A 106 -8.01 7.33 -6.27
C THR A 106 -6.89 7.74 -7.23
N ASN A 107 -7.18 8.72 -8.07
CA ASN A 107 -6.23 9.31 -9.01
C ASN A 107 -6.52 10.80 -9.23
N ALA A 108 -5.57 11.48 -9.86
CA ALA A 108 -5.82 12.75 -10.53
C ALA A 108 -6.09 12.45 -12.01
N ALA A 109 -7.01 13.21 -12.61
CA ALA A 109 -7.39 13.12 -14.02
C ALA A 109 -7.71 14.53 -14.53
N GLY A 110 -7.49 14.75 -15.84
CA GLY A 110 -7.88 15.97 -16.56
C GLY A 110 -9.13 15.73 -17.41
#